data_AF-A0A382JFB0-F1
#
_entry.id   AF-A0A382JFB0-F1
#
_cell.length_a   1.000
_cell.length_b   1.000
_cell.length_c   1.000
_cell.angle_alpha   90.00
_cell.angle_beta   90.00
_cell.angle_gamma   90.00
#
_symmetry.space_group_name_H-M   'P 1'
#
loop_
_entity.id
_entity.type
_entity.pdbx_description
1 polymer ?
#
loop_
_entity_poly.entity_id
_entity_poly.type
_entity_poly.pdbx_seq_one_letter_code
_entity_poly.pdbx_strand_id
1 'polypeptide(L)'
;SVIDNSRDPEELLKAWEGGRNIGKPMKDMYLRMVEIGNQGSRDLGYEGLTDLWFSQYDMDAEEFLSETDRVWGELKPLYDALHCHVRNELSEHYGEEVVSKEGYLPAHVLGNMWGQSWANIYDLVYSSENSEEDSFIDLTKILEEKNINEIEMVEMAENFFISLGFQPLSETFWERSLFIKPQDHNVVCHASAWDLNSDENDLRIKMCIERNAEDFSTIHHELGHIFYYQAYSHQPDIFQGGANDGFHEAVGDLLTLSITPDYYHKIGMISEVDAIEAKSDPISLLMQQALDGVVSVPWTLMLDKWRAGVFSGETSKADLNNSWWRLREYYQGIGAPRERGVDVFDPG
;
A
#
# COMPACT_ATOMS: atom_id res chain seq x y z
N SER A 1 9.11 1.54 11.78
CA SER A 1 8.63 0.57 12.82
C SER A 1 9.60 -0.61 13.01
N VAL A 2 9.33 -1.55 13.94
CA VAL A 2 10.15 -2.78 14.10
C VAL A 2 10.10 -3.68 12.86
N ILE A 3 8.93 -3.84 12.23
CA ILE A 3 8.77 -4.72 11.07
C ILE A 3 9.56 -4.22 9.86
N ASP A 4 9.68 -2.90 9.72
CA ASP A 4 10.32 -2.27 8.56
C ASP A 4 11.85 -2.33 8.67
N ASN A 5 12.38 -2.21 9.89
CA ASN A 5 13.82 -2.00 10.12
C ASN A 5 14.54 -3.19 10.75
N SER A 6 13.84 -4.05 11.51
CA SER A 6 14.50 -5.18 12.15
C SER A 6 14.86 -6.25 11.12
N ARG A 7 15.96 -6.94 11.39
CA ARG A 7 16.43 -8.14 10.68
C ARG A 7 16.57 -9.32 11.66
N ASP A 8 15.98 -9.20 12.84
CA ASP A 8 15.91 -10.29 13.82
C ASP A 8 14.58 -11.03 13.64
N PRO A 9 14.58 -12.30 13.17
CA PRO A 9 13.36 -13.04 12.91
C PRO A 9 12.49 -13.23 14.16
N GLU A 10 13.06 -13.31 15.36
CA GLU A 10 12.28 -13.45 16.60
C GLU A 10 11.57 -12.13 16.97
N GLU A 11 12.25 -11.00 16.77
CA GLU A 11 11.67 -9.68 17.01
C GLU A 11 10.55 -9.39 16.00
N LEU A 12 10.79 -9.67 14.73
CA LEU A 12 9.81 -9.56 13.65
C LEU A 12 8.58 -10.43 13.94
N LEU A 13 8.79 -11.67 14.39
CA LEU A 13 7.70 -12.59 14.72
C LEU A 13 6.84 -12.05 15.85
N LYS A 14 7.48 -11.55 16.91
CA LYS A 14 6.79 -10.97 18.06
C LYS A 14 5.97 -9.74 17.67
N ALA A 15 6.52 -8.86 16.84
CA ALA A 15 5.81 -7.69 16.34
C ALA A 15 4.61 -8.09 15.48
N TRP A 16 4.80 -9.04 14.57
CA TRP A 16 3.75 -9.55 13.68
C TRP A 16 2.60 -10.22 14.45
N GLU A 17 2.93 -11.07 15.43
CA GLU A 17 1.93 -11.71 16.31
C GLU A 17 1.19 -10.67 17.15
N GLY A 18 1.91 -9.67 17.67
CA GLY A 18 1.33 -8.54 18.40
C GLY A 18 0.28 -7.79 17.57
N GLY A 19 0.62 -7.48 16.31
CA GLY A 19 -0.30 -6.86 15.35
C GLY A 19 -1.56 -7.69 15.11
N ARG A 20 -1.41 -9.01 14.84
CA ARG A 20 -2.56 -9.91 14.59
C ARG A 20 -3.47 -10.08 15.79
N ASN A 21 -2.94 -9.97 17.00
CA ASN A 21 -3.75 -10.11 18.22
C ASN A 21 -4.78 -8.98 18.38
N ILE A 22 -4.61 -7.85 17.71
CA ILE A 22 -5.54 -6.72 17.74
C ILE A 22 -6.85 -7.03 16.99
N GLY A 23 -6.80 -7.88 15.95
CA GLY A 23 -7.98 -8.24 15.15
C GLY A 23 -8.99 -9.16 15.86
N LYS A 24 -8.58 -9.91 16.89
CA LYS A 24 -9.45 -10.85 17.64
C LYS A 24 -10.81 -10.26 18.06
N PRO A 25 -10.87 -9.12 18.80
CA PRO A 25 -12.14 -8.51 19.19
C PRO A 25 -12.99 -8.00 18.01
N MET A 26 -12.40 -7.82 16.83
CA MET A 26 -13.08 -7.24 15.66
C MET A 26 -13.94 -8.26 14.91
N LYS A 27 -13.69 -9.58 15.08
CA LYS A 27 -14.38 -10.65 14.34
C LYS A 27 -15.90 -10.55 14.35
N ASP A 28 -16.50 -10.42 15.54
CA ASP A 28 -17.97 -10.37 15.66
C ASP A 28 -18.54 -9.04 15.19
N MET A 29 -17.80 -7.94 15.41
CA MET A 29 -18.19 -6.61 14.94
C MET A 29 -18.14 -6.53 13.40
N TYR A 30 -17.13 -7.13 12.79
CA TYR A 30 -16.98 -7.21 11.34
C TYR A 30 -18.13 -7.99 10.71
N LEU A 31 -18.49 -9.15 11.26
CA LEU A 31 -19.65 -9.91 10.76
C LEU A 31 -20.96 -9.16 10.92
N ARG A 32 -21.14 -8.41 12.02
CA ARG A 32 -22.30 -7.55 12.19
C ARG A 32 -22.33 -6.40 11.18
N MET A 33 -21.18 -5.81 10.87
CA MET A 33 -21.04 -4.80 9.82
C MET A 33 -21.44 -5.38 8.45
N VAL A 34 -20.97 -6.58 8.12
CA VAL A 34 -21.32 -7.28 6.86
C VAL A 34 -22.82 -7.58 6.77
N GLU A 35 -23.46 -8.01 7.87
CA GLU A 35 -24.90 -8.24 7.91
C GLU A 35 -25.69 -6.96 7.63
N ILE A 36 -25.32 -5.85 8.30
CA ILE A 36 -25.97 -4.54 8.11
C ILE A 36 -25.73 -4.03 6.69
N GLY A 37 -24.49 -4.11 6.19
CA GLY A 37 -24.14 -3.67 4.84
C GLY A 37 -24.94 -4.43 3.79
N ASN A 38 -25.00 -5.76 3.87
CA ASN A 38 -25.80 -6.58 2.96
C ASN A 38 -27.30 -6.24 3.00
N GLN A 39 -27.86 -5.97 4.18
CA GLN A 39 -29.26 -5.55 4.28
C GLN A 39 -29.47 -4.21 3.57
N GLY A 40 -28.60 -3.22 3.83
CA GLY A 40 -28.65 -1.91 3.19
C GLY A 40 -28.52 -1.99 1.67
N SER A 41 -27.59 -2.80 1.15
CA SER A 41 -27.42 -3.01 -0.29
C SER A 41 -28.69 -3.57 -0.94
N ARG A 42 -29.35 -4.55 -0.29
CA ARG A 42 -30.62 -5.11 -0.78
C ARG A 42 -31.77 -4.11 -0.75
N ASP A 43 -31.84 -3.28 0.28
CA ASP A 43 -32.84 -2.21 0.38
C ASP A 43 -32.67 -1.17 -0.75
N LEU A 44 -31.45 -0.99 -1.26
CA LEU A 44 -31.12 -0.14 -2.40
C LEU A 44 -31.36 -0.81 -3.77
N GLY A 45 -31.66 -2.12 -3.79
CA GLY A 45 -31.96 -2.88 -5.01
C GLY A 45 -30.79 -3.70 -5.58
N TYR A 46 -29.65 -3.76 -4.90
CA TYR A 46 -28.53 -4.64 -5.24
C TYR A 46 -28.73 -6.06 -4.67
N GLU A 47 -28.03 -7.06 -5.20
CA GLU A 47 -28.13 -8.44 -4.68
C GLU A 47 -27.51 -8.60 -3.27
N GLY A 48 -26.49 -7.79 -2.99
CA GLY A 48 -25.76 -7.77 -1.73
C GLY A 48 -24.63 -6.75 -1.74
N LEU A 49 -23.77 -6.79 -0.72
CA LEU A 49 -22.71 -5.81 -0.54
C LEU A 49 -21.64 -5.87 -1.64
N THR A 50 -21.29 -7.08 -2.10
CA THR A 50 -20.34 -7.26 -3.21
C THR A 50 -20.82 -6.60 -4.49
N ASP A 51 -22.10 -6.79 -4.82
CA ASP A 51 -22.74 -6.21 -6.00
C ASP A 51 -22.75 -4.68 -5.94
N LEU A 52 -23.14 -4.11 -4.78
CA LEU A 52 -23.06 -2.67 -4.55
C LEU A 52 -21.63 -2.12 -4.75
N TRP A 53 -20.61 -2.78 -4.19
CA TRP A 53 -19.23 -2.31 -4.28
C TRP A 53 -18.69 -2.32 -5.72
N PHE A 54 -18.93 -3.41 -6.46
CA PHE A 54 -18.43 -3.52 -7.83
C PHE A 54 -19.29 -2.79 -8.87
N SER A 55 -20.48 -2.32 -8.49
CA SER A 55 -21.35 -1.54 -9.39
C SER A 55 -20.71 -0.26 -9.94
N GLN A 56 -19.66 0.25 -9.29
CA GLN A 56 -18.91 1.42 -9.77
C GLN A 56 -18.10 1.16 -11.05
N TYR A 57 -17.93 -0.11 -11.45
CA TYR A 57 -17.13 -0.49 -12.61
C TYR A 57 -17.97 -0.71 -13.88
N ASP A 58 -19.28 -0.47 -13.84
CA ASP A 58 -20.22 -0.74 -14.94
C ASP A 58 -20.11 -2.19 -15.46
N MET A 59 -19.82 -3.14 -14.56
CA MET A 59 -19.64 -4.56 -14.84
C MET A 59 -20.34 -5.40 -13.78
N ASP A 60 -20.81 -6.59 -14.17
CA ASP A 60 -21.32 -7.56 -13.20
C ASP A 60 -20.19 -8.00 -12.24
N ALA A 61 -20.51 -8.18 -10.96
CA ALA A 61 -19.54 -8.52 -9.92
C ALA A 61 -18.71 -9.79 -10.23
N GLU A 62 -19.36 -10.82 -10.79
CA GLU A 62 -18.69 -12.07 -11.19
C GLU A 62 -17.74 -11.84 -12.37
N GLU A 63 -18.13 -11.02 -13.35
CA GLU A 63 -17.29 -10.68 -14.49
C GLU A 63 -16.06 -9.89 -14.05
N PHE A 64 -16.24 -8.91 -13.15
CA PHE A 64 -15.13 -8.14 -12.57
C PHE A 64 -14.13 -9.05 -11.82
N LEU A 65 -14.63 -9.98 -11.00
CA LEU A 65 -13.79 -10.94 -10.27
C LEU A 65 -13.07 -11.92 -11.21
N SER A 66 -13.65 -12.24 -12.37
CA SER A 66 -13.03 -13.08 -13.40
C SER A 66 -11.96 -12.32 -14.20
N GLU A 67 -12.23 -11.07 -14.56
CA GLU A 67 -11.26 -10.23 -15.28
C GLU A 67 -10.03 -9.92 -14.43
N THR A 68 -10.20 -9.70 -13.13
CA THR A 68 -9.07 -9.53 -12.20
C THR A 68 -8.20 -10.79 -12.10
N ASP A 69 -8.79 -12.00 -12.11
CA ASP A 69 -8.02 -13.26 -12.20
C ASP A 69 -7.30 -13.41 -13.55
N ARG A 70 -7.93 -13.01 -14.66
CA ARG A 70 -7.30 -13.05 -15.98
C ARG A 70 -6.05 -12.16 -16.03
N VAL A 71 -6.16 -10.92 -15.57
CA VAL A 71 -5.03 -9.97 -15.52
C VAL A 71 -3.95 -10.47 -14.56
N TRP A 72 -4.33 -11.05 -13.42
CA TRP A 72 -3.37 -11.71 -12.53
C TRP A 72 -2.60 -12.84 -13.22
N GLY A 73 -3.28 -13.66 -14.03
CA GLY A 73 -2.64 -14.71 -14.82
C GLY A 73 -1.54 -14.21 -15.76
N GLU A 74 -1.67 -12.99 -16.28
CA GLU A 74 -0.66 -12.34 -17.13
C GLU A 74 0.54 -11.84 -16.34
N LEU A 75 0.33 -11.33 -15.12
CA LEU A 75 1.38 -10.83 -14.24
C LEU A 75 2.11 -11.95 -13.48
N LYS A 76 1.42 -13.06 -13.21
CA LYS A 76 1.90 -14.16 -12.36
C LYS A 76 3.31 -14.66 -12.71
N PRO A 77 3.73 -14.80 -13.98
CA PRO A 77 5.11 -15.24 -14.28
C PRO A 77 6.19 -14.29 -13.74
N LEU A 78 5.94 -12.98 -13.74
CA LEU A 78 6.86 -12.00 -13.16
C LEU A 78 6.88 -12.11 -11.63
N TYR A 79 5.69 -12.20 -11.02
CA TYR A 79 5.58 -12.40 -9.57
C TYR A 79 6.27 -13.69 -9.11
N ASP A 80 6.08 -14.81 -9.82
CA ASP A 80 6.70 -16.08 -9.47
C ASP A 80 8.23 -16.02 -9.54
N ALA A 81 8.78 -15.31 -10.53
CA ALA A 81 10.23 -15.09 -10.64
C ALA A 81 10.75 -14.23 -9.48
N LEU A 82 10.06 -13.12 -9.17
CA LEU A 82 10.40 -12.24 -8.05
C LEU A 82 10.30 -12.97 -6.70
N HIS A 83 9.21 -13.72 -6.49
CA HIS A 83 8.99 -14.53 -5.30
C HIS A 83 10.10 -15.56 -5.10
N CYS A 84 10.48 -16.26 -6.17
CA CYS A 84 11.57 -17.24 -6.14
C CYS A 84 12.91 -16.59 -5.77
N HIS A 85 13.23 -15.44 -6.38
CA HIS A 85 14.41 -14.64 -6.09
C HIS A 85 14.45 -14.22 -4.62
N VAL A 86 13.40 -13.53 -4.15
CA VAL A 86 13.27 -13.07 -2.77
C VAL A 86 13.36 -14.24 -1.79
N ARG A 87 12.74 -15.39 -2.07
CA ARG A 87 12.86 -16.58 -1.23
C ARG A 87 14.31 -17.05 -1.12
N ASN A 88 15.05 -17.09 -2.23
CA ASN A 88 16.45 -17.50 -2.19
C ASN A 88 17.27 -16.57 -1.30
N GLU A 89 17.19 -15.26 -1.54
CA GLU A 89 17.96 -14.25 -0.80
C GLU A 89 17.62 -14.25 0.70
N LEU A 90 16.33 -14.30 1.04
CA LEU A 90 15.90 -14.38 2.44
C LEU A 90 16.31 -15.71 3.10
N SER A 91 16.36 -16.81 2.36
CA SER A 91 16.86 -18.09 2.85
C SER A 91 18.37 -18.04 3.12
N GLU A 92 19.14 -17.36 2.27
CA GLU A 92 20.58 -17.15 2.49
C GLU A 92 20.84 -16.26 3.71
N HIS A 93 20.03 -15.22 3.91
CA HIS A 93 20.16 -14.31 5.04
C HIS A 93 19.71 -14.92 6.39
N TYR A 94 18.49 -15.46 6.45
CA TYR A 94 17.88 -15.95 7.70
C TYR A 94 18.13 -17.44 7.98
N GLY A 95 18.56 -18.20 6.97
CA GLY A 95 18.72 -19.65 7.04
C GLY A 95 17.42 -20.44 6.79
N GLU A 96 17.57 -21.70 6.35
CA GLU A 96 16.46 -22.57 5.92
C GLU A 96 15.47 -22.94 7.03
N GLU A 97 15.87 -22.82 8.30
CA GLU A 97 14.98 -23.02 9.46
C GLU A 97 13.96 -21.89 9.62
N VAL A 98 14.29 -20.68 9.16
CA VAL A 98 13.40 -19.51 9.19
C VAL A 98 12.70 -19.35 7.86
N VAL A 99 13.46 -19.35 6.75
CA VAL A 99 12.94 -19.23 5.39
C VAL A 99 13.41 -20.43 4.58
N SER A 100 12.53 -21.42 4.44
CA SER A 100 12.80 -22.59 3.60
C SER A 100 12.90 -22.19 2.13
N LYS A 101 13.76 -22.91 1.38
CA LYS A 101 13.85 -22.78 -0.09
C LYS A 101 12.64 -23.35 -0.82
N GLU A 102 11.78 -24.07 -0.11
CA GLU A 102 10.53 -24.64 -0.62
C GLU A 102 9.32 -24.13 0.18
N GLY A 103 8.12 -24.22 -0.40
CA GLY A 103 6.88 -23.83 0.30
C GLY A 103 6.65 -22.32 0.33
N TYR A 104 6.01 -21.82 1.39
CA TYR A 104 5.56 -20.42 1.47
C TYR A 104 6.55 -19.51 2.17
N LEU A 105 6.63 -18.24 1.74
CA LEU A 105 7.38 -17.21 2.47
C LEU A 105 6.70 -16.92 3.82
N PRO A 106 7.42 -16.90 4.95
CA PRO A 106 6.83 -16.54 6.23
C PRO A 106 6.42 -15.06 6.26
N ALA A 107 5.15 -14.77 6.57
CA ALA A 107 4.59 -13.41 6.46
C ALA A 107 5.32 -12.31 7.28
N HIS A 108 6.03 -12.69 8.35
CA HIS A 108 6.70 -11.75 9.27
C HIS A 108 8.06 -11.21 8.79
N VAL A 109 8.69 -11.78 7.76
CA VAL A 109 10.05 -11.38 7.31
C VAL A 109 10.05 -10.57 6.01
N LEU A 110 8.91 -9.98 5.65
CA LEU A 110 8.72 -9.31 4.36
C LEU A 110 8.79 -7.78 4.44
N GLY A 111 9.29 -7.23 5.54
CA GLY A 111 9.48 -5.77 5.70
C GLY A 111 8.20 -4.95 5.85
N ASN A 112 7.03 -5.58 5.91
CA ASN A 112 5.74 -4.93 6.09
C ASN A 112 4.80 -5.79 6.92
N MET A 113 3.97 -5.18 7.78
CA MET A 113 3.08 -5.90 8.70
C MET A 113 2.18 -6.89 7.95
N TRP A 114 1.68 -6.56 6.76
CA TRP A 114 0.85 -7.44 5.95
C TRP A 114 1.63 -8.18 4.86
N GLY A 115 2.87 -7.76 4.57
CA GLY A 115 3.64 -8.24 3.44
C GLY A 115 3.01 -7.82 2.10
N GLN A 116 2.31 -6.68 2.09
CA GLN A 116 1.70 -6.09 0.89
C GLN A 116 2.68 -5.24 0.07
N SER A 117 3.80 -4.86 0.68
CA SER A 117 4.99 -4.27 0.06
C SER A 117 6.21 -4.94 0.68
N TRP A 118 7.24 -5.18 -0.13
CA TRP A 118 8.52 -5.76 0.25
C TRP A 118 9.68 -4.77 0.05
N ALA A 119 9.39 -3.48 -0.17
CA ALA A 119 10.40 -2.45 -0.39
C ALA A 119 11.42 -2.35 0.77
N ASN A 120 10.95 -2.55 2.01
CA ASN A 120 11.78 -2.46 3.22
C ASN A 120 12.79 -3.61 3.41
N ILE A 121 12.78 -4.63 2.55
CA ILE A 121 13.80 -5.71 2.52
C ILE A 121 14.68 -5.64 1.27
N TYR A 122 14.65 -4.53 0.53
CA TYR A 122 15.45 -4.34 -0.68
C TYR A 122 16.94 -4.64 -0.46
N ASP A 123 17.49 -4.18 0.66
CA ASP A 123 18.87 -4.39 1.10
C ASP A 123 19.25 -5.87 1.28
N LEU A 124 18.26 -6.74 1.55
CA LEU A 124 18.48 -8.17 1.73
C LEU A 124 18.40 -8.95 0.42
N VAL A 125 17.67 -8.43 -0.56
CA VAL A 125 17.31 -9.19 -1.77
C VAL A 125 17.98 -8.64 -3.03
N TYR A 126 18.73 -7.57 -2.93
CA TYR A 126 19.46 -7.03 -4.06
C TYR A 126 20.79 -6.42 -3.63
N SER A 127 21.85 -6.76 -4.36
CA SER A 127 23.15 -6.09 -4.26
C SER A 127 23.71 -5.90 -5.67
N SER A 128 24.33 -4.74 -5.93
CA SER A 128 24.94 -4.46 -7.22
C SER A 128 26.24 -5.24 -7.37
N GLU A 129 26.35 -6.08 -8.41
CA GLU A 129 27.61 -6.79 -8.71
C GLU A 129 28.74 -5.85 -9.19
N ASN A 130 28.42 -4.62 -9.60
CA ASN A 130 29.32 -3.73 -10.35
C ASN A 130 29.70 -2.43 -9.64
N SER A 131 29.29 -2.20 -8.39
CA SER A 131 29.64 -0.97 -7.65
C SER A 131 30.14 -1.30 -6.24
N GLU A 132 31.33 -0.77 -5.90
CA GLU A 132 31.91 -0.89 -4.54
C GLU A 132 31.17 -0.01 -3.51
N GLU A 133 30.31 0.91 -3.98
CA GLU A 133 29.36 1.70 -3.20
C GLU A 133 27.94 1.46 -3.77
N ASP A 134 26.93 1.35 -2.91
CA ASP A 134 25.56 1.08 -3.34
C ASP A 134 25.05 2.22 -4.25
N SER A 135 24.67 1.92 -5.49
CA SER A 135 23.99 2.84 -6.42
C SER A 135 22.56 3.21 -5.96
N PHE A 136 22.17 2.74 -4.77
CA PHE A 136 20.90 2.95 -4.13
C PHE A 136 20.79 4.35 -3.53
N ILE A 137 19.66 5.02 -3.77
CA ILE A 137 19.35 6.31 -3.14
C ILE A 137 18.54 6.05 -1.88
N ASP A 138 19.20 6.15 -0.73
CA ASP A 138 18.54 6.13 0.57
C ASP A 138 17.89 7.49 0.87
N LEU A 139 16.66 7.66 0.37
CA LEU A 139 15.90 8.89 0.56
C LEU A 139 15.63 9.17 2.05
N THR A 140 15.40 8.15 2.87
CA THR A 140 15.17 8.32 4.31
C THR A 140 16.38 9.00 4.96
N LYS A 141 17.58 8.48 4.70
CA LYS A 141 18.82 9.08 5.20
C LYS A 141 19.02 10.51 4.67
N ILE A 142 18.70 10.77 3.41
CA ILE A 142 18.80 12.11 2.82
C ILE A 142 17.86 13.11 3.52
N LEU A 143 16.62 12.71 3.80
CA LEU A 143 15.64 13.53 4.52
C LEU A 143 16.12 13.86 5.95
N GLU A 144 16.77 12.91 6.62
CA GLU A 144 17.39 13.11 7.92
C GLU A 144 18.58 14.07 7.86
N GLU A 145 19.55 13.82 6.97
CA GLU A 145 20.78 14.59 6.82
C GLU A 145 20.52 16.05 6.43
N LYS A 146 19.54 16.28 5.55
CA LYS A 146 19.12 17.63 5.15
C LYS A 146 18.16 18.29 6.14
N ASN A 147 17.74 17.56 7.17
CA ASN A 147 16.78 18.02 8.16
C ASN A 147 15.45 18.49 7.55
N ILE A 148 14.97 17.78 6.52
CA ILE A 148 13.67 18.03 5.88
C ILE A 148 12.57 17.54 6.81
N ASN A 149 11.64 18.42 7.16
CA ASN A 149 10.49 18.09 8.02
C ASN A 149 9.26 17.63 7.21
N GLU A 150 8.24 17.16 7.91
CA GLU A 150 7.01 16.60 7.35
C GLU A 150 6.27 17.58 6.44
N ILE A 151 6.21 18.87 6.80
CA ILE A 151 5.56 19.92 6.00
C ILE A 151 6.36 20.21 4.74
N GLU A 152 7.70 20.28 4.84
CA GLU A 152 8.57 20.46 3.68
C GLU A 152 8.42 19.31 2.66
N MET A 153 8.20 18.07 3.13
CA MET A 153 7.90 16.94 2.23
C MET A 153 6.60 17.16 1.45
N VAL A 154 5.55 17.70 2.10
CA VAL A 154 4.28 18.05 1.45
C VAL A 154 4.46 19.22 0.48
N GLU A 155 5.24 20.24 0.83
CA GLU A 155 5.55 21.37 -0.07
C GLU A 155 6.30 20.90 -1.32
N MET A 156 7.24 19.96 -1.18
CA MET A 156 7.95 19.36 -2.32
C MET A 156 7.00 18.63 -3.26
N ALA A 157 6.09 17.84 -2.69
CA ALA A 157 5.09 17.14 -3.46
C ALA A 157 4.08 18.12 -4.12
N GLU A 158 3.63 19.17 -3.43
CA GLU A 158 2.79 20.22 -4.04
C GLU A 158 3.49 20.88 -5.24
N ASN A 159 4.78 21.22 -5.08
CA ASN A 159 5.58 21.83 -6.14
C ASN A 159 5.68 20.95 -7.39
N PHE A 160 5.67 19.62 -7.22
CA PHE A 160 5.59 18.71 -8.34
C PHE A 160 4.29 18.92 -9.15
N PHE A 161 3.13 19.00 -8.50
CA PHE A 161 1.85 19.26 -9.19
C PHE A 161 1.77 20.66 -9.79
N ILE A 162 2.27 21.68 -9.10
CA ILE A 162 2.38 23.04 -9.65
C ILE A 162 3.23 23.04 -10.94
N SER A 163 4.29 22.24 -10.98
CA SER A 163 5.13 22.09 -12.19
C SER A 163 4.40 21.49 -13.38
N LEU A 164 3.33 20.72 -13.14
CA LEU A 164 2.43 20.17 -14.17
C LEU A 164 1.34 21.17 -14.61
N GLY A 165 1.24 22.33 -13.94
CA GLY A 165 0.31 23.40 -14.28
C GLY A 165 -0.92 23.50 -13.37
N PHE A 166 -0.97 22.74 -12.28
CA PHE A 166 -2.03 22.88 -11.27
C PHE A 166 -1.88 24.18 -10.48
N GLN A 167 -2.98 24.63 -9.86
CA GLN A 167 -2.95 25.79 -8.97
C GLN A 167 -2.47 25.37 -7.58
N PRO A 168 -1.72 26.22 -6.86
CA PRO A 168 -1.33 25.93 -5.48
C PRO A 168 -2.54 25.62 -4.59
N LEU A 169 -2.31 24.84 -3.54
CA LEU A 169 -3.29 24.52 -2.53
C LEU A 169 -3.60 25.77 -1.70
N SER A 170 -4.83 25.83 -1.19
CA SER A 170 -5.32 26.97 -0.41
C SER A 170 -4.63 27.06 0.96
N GLU A 171 -4.63 28.24 1.58
CA GLU A 171 -4.15 28.40 2.96
C GLU A 171 -4.88 27.45 3.93
N THR A 172 -6.17 27.20 3.69
CA THR A 172 -6.98 26.29 4.52
C THR A 172 -6.52 24.83 4.43
N PHE A 173 -5.94 24.38 3.32
CA PHE A 173 -5.35 23.05 3.23
C PHE A 173 -4.24 22.89 4.28
N TRP A 174 -3.34 23.87 4.34
CA TRP A 174 -2.21 23.88 5.27
C TRP A 174 -2.64 24.07 6.72
N GLU A 175 -3.63 24.92 6.97
CA GLU A 175 -4.12 25.19 8.34
C GLU A 175 -4.93 24.05 8.94
N ARG A 176 -5.64 23.26 8.11
CA ARG A 176 -6.67 22.33 8.58
C ARG A 176 -6.33 20.85 8.37
N SER A 177 -5.33 20.54 7.55
CA SER A 177 -4.84 19.17 7.38
C SER A 177 -4.12 18.68 8.63
N LEU A 178 -4.14 17.36 8.83
CA LEU A 178 -3.36 16.70 9.87
C LEU A 178 -2.15 16.05 9.19
N PHE A 179 -0.98 16.67 9.37
CA PHE A 179 0.30 16.20 8.84
C PHE A 179 1.11 15.41 9.88
N ILE A 180 0.98 15.78 11.16
CA ILE A 180 1.77 15.23 12.26
C ILE A 180 0.83 14.63 13.30
N LYS A 181 1.19 13.45 13.81
CA LYS A 181 0.42 12.79 14.86
C LYS A 181 0.34 13.67 16.13
N PRO A 182 -0.87 14.04 16.58
CA PRO A 182 -1.04 14.79 17.81
C PRO A 182 -0.63 13.96 19.03
N GLN A 183 -0.07 14.64 20.04
CA GLN A 183 0.37 14.01 21.30
C GLN A 183 -0.72 13.98 22.37
N ASP A 184 -1.76 14.80 22.22
CA ASP A 184 -2.81 15.03 23.22
C ASP A 184 -4.06 14.17 23.00
N HIS A 185 -4.19 13.50 21.86
CA HIS A 185 -5.31 12.62 21.56
C HIS A 185 -4.96 11.54 20.54
N ASN A 186 -5.81 10.51 20.45
CA ASN A 186 -5.67 9.45 19.46
C ASN A 186 -6.31 9.85 18.13
N VAL A 187 -5.67 9.49 17.03
CA VAL A 187 -6.16 9.70 15.66
C VAL A 187 -5.96 8.43 14.83
N VAL A 188 -6.71 8.31 13.73
CA VAL A 188 -6.49 7.27 12.71
C VAL A 188 -5.35 7.74 11.81
N CYS A 189 -4.20 7.09 11.91
CA CYS A 189 -2.98 7.51 11.21
C CYS A 189 -2.88 7.09 9.74
N HIS A 190 -3.67 6.10 9.30
CA HIS A 190 -3.69 5.69 7.90
C HIS A 190 -3.98 6.89 6.99
N ALA A 191 -3.15 7.09 5.97
CA ALA A 191 -3.24 8.23 5.08
C ALA A 191 -4.60 8.28 4.36
N SER A 192 -5.04 9.49 4.05
CA SER A 192 -6.32 9.73 3.36
C SER A 192 -6.42 11.20 2.94
N ALA A 193 -6.94 11.43 1.75
CA ALA A 193 -7.33 12.73 1.22
C ALA A 193 -8.84 12.96 1.39
N TRP A 194 -9.24 14.22 1.56
CA TRP A 194 -10.60 14.61 1.86
C TRP A 194 -10.99 15.85 1.08
N ASP A 195 -12.12 15.77 0.38
CA ASP A 195 -12.90 16.92 -0.07
C ASP A 195 -14.11 17.07 0.87
N LEU A 196 -14.09 18.08 1.74
CA LEU A 196 -15.17 18.30 2.71
C LEU A 196 -16.23 19.30 2.23
N ASN A 197 -15.85 20.20 1.35
CA ASN A 197 -16.72 21.22 0.78
C ASN A 197 -16.10 21.76 -0.51
N SER A 198 -16.53 21.21 -1.64
CA SER A 198 -16.01 21.56 -2.96
C SER A 198 -16.30 23.01 -3.35
N ASP A 199 -17.44 23.57 -2.94
CA ASP A 199 -17.81 24.98 -3.17
C ASP A 199 -16.84 25.96 -2.49
N GLU A 200 -16.27 25.57 -1.34
CA GLU A 200 -15.29 26.36 -0.60
C GLU A 200 -13.84 25.92 -0.84
N ASN A 201 -13.63 24.90 -1.68
CA ASN A 201 -12.33 24.26 -1.90
C ASN A 201 -11.65 23.84 -0.56
N ASP A 202 -12.43 23.26 0.36
CA ASP A 202 -11.96 22.76 1.66
C ASP A 202 -11.38 21.35 1.51
N LEU A 203 -10.21 21.30 0.88
CA LEU A 203 -9.43 20.08 0.67
C LEU A 203 -8.47 19.87 1.85
N ARG A 204 -8.30 18.61 2.29
CA ARG A 204 -7.41 18.26 3.41
C ARG A 204 -6.78 16.90 3.25
N ILE A 205 -5.59 16.72 3.80
CA ILE A 205 -5.04 15.39 4.06
C ILE A 205 -5.05 15.06 5.56
N LYS A 206 -5.12 13.77 5.88
CA LYS A 206 -4.97 13.25 7.24
C LYS A 206 -4.01 12.08 7.23
N MET A 207 -2.77 12.35 7.59
CA MET A 207 -1.65 11.40 7.63
C MET A 207 -0.77 11.67 8.85
N CYS A 208 -0.24 10.62 9.48
CA CYS A 208 0.76 10.76 10.54
C CYS A 208 2.16 10.64 9.92
N ILE A 209 2.62 11.69 9.25
CA ILE A 209 3.84 11.64 8.44
C ILE A 209 5.05 11.31 9.30
N GLU A 210 5.78 10.27 8.90
CA GLU A 210 7.13 9.94 9.32
C GLU A 210 8.14 10.43 8.27
N ARG A 211 9.33 10.83 8.70
CA ARG A 211 10.37 11.40 7.83
C ARG A 211 11.15 10.29 7.11
N ASN A 212 10.49 9.55 6.23
CA ASN A 212 11.06 8.41 5.51
C ASN A 212 10.64 8.39 4.03
N ALA A 213 11.24 7.47 3.26
CA ALA A 213 10.98 7.34 1.83
C ALA A 213 9.57 6.84 1.49
N GLU A 214 8.99 5.96 2.32
CA GLU A 214 7.64 5.41 2.16
C GLU A 214 6.61 6.55 2.22
N ASP A 215 6.65 7.32 3.31
CA ASP A 215 5.74 8.45 3.53
C ASP A 215 5.97 9.57 2.50
N PHE A 216 7.19 9.78 2.01
CA PHE A 216 7.43 10.70 0.90
C PHE A 216 6.65 10.31 -0.36
N SER A 217 6.62 9.01 -0.70
CA SER A 217 5.84 8.48 -1.82
C SER A 217 4.33 8.58 -1.53
N THR A 218 3.90 8.20 -0.32
CA THR A 218 2.49 8.30 0.09
C THR A 218 1.98 9.73 0.03
N ILE A 219 2.78 10.73 0.42
CA ILE A 219 2.39 12.15 0.29
C ILE A 219 2.09 12.50 -1.18
N HIS A 220 2.88 12.04 -2.14
CA HIS A 220 2.63 12.29 -3.57
C HIS A 220 1.34 11.60 -4.04
N HIS A 221 1.10 10.36 -3.59
CA HIS A 221 -0.15 9.64 -3.86
C HIS A 221 -1.37 10.39 -3.32
N GLU A 222 -1.35 10.81 -2.04
CA GLU A 222 -2.45 11.52 -1.39
C GLU A 222 -2.71 12.89 -2.01
N LEU A 223 -1.65 13.61 -2.40
CA LEU A 223 -1.80 14.85 -3.15
C LEU A 223 -2.38 14.59 -4.55
N GLY A 224 -2.15 13.41 -5.14
CA GLY A 224 -2.83 12.97 -6.36
C GLY A 224 -4.34 13.05 -6.23
N HIS A 225 -4.91 12.52 -5.13
CA HIS A 225 -6.33 12.67 -4.82
C HIS A 225 -6.74 14.14 -4.66
N ILE A 226 -5.98 14.93 -3.89
CA ILE A 226 -6.29 16.35 -3.65
C ILE A 226 -6.34 17.15 -4.96
N PHE A 227 -5.37 16.94 -5.85
CA PHE A 227 -5.34 17.63 -7.14
C PHE A 227 -6.39 17.07 -8.11
N TYR A 228 -6.81 15.81 -7.95
CA TYR A 228 -7.95 15.28 -8.70
C TYR A 228 -9.27 15.91 -8.24
N TYR A 229 -9.48 16.06 -6.93
CA TYR A 229 -10.61 16.82 -6.35
C TYR A 229 -10.66 18.24 -6.91
N GLN A 230 -9.52 18.94 -6.87
CA GLN A 230 -9.39 20.28 -7.42
C GLN A 230 -9.77 20.33 -8.91
N ALA A 231 -9.33 19.34 -9.70
CA ALA A 231 -9.56 19.30 -11.15
C ALA A 231 -11.05 19.19 -11.52
N TYR A 232 -11.82 18.37 -10.81
CA TYR A 232 -13.24 18.18 -11.11
C TYR A 232 -14.19 19.04 -10.26
N SER A 233 -13.68 19.89 -9.35
CA SER A 233 -14.49 20.74 -8.45
C SER A 233 -15.56 21.60 -9.13
N HIS A 234 -15.41 21.89 -10.42
CA HIS A 234 -16.37 22.65 -11.22
C HIS A 234 -17.54 21.81 -11.77
N GLN A 235 -17.48 20.48 -11.65
CA GLN A 235 -18.55 19.58 -12.05
C GLN A 235 -19.72 19.64 -11.05
N PRO A 236 -20.96 19.33 -11.46
CA PRO A 236 -22.07 19.13 -10.52
C PRO A 236 -21.72 18.07 -9.48
N ASP A 237 -22.17 18.23 -8.23
CA ASP A 237 -21.81 17.36 -7.08
C ASP A 237 -21.91 15.86 -7.36
N ILE A 238 -22.93 15.42 -8.10
CA ILE A 238 -23.14 14.00 -8.45
C ILE A 238 -22.06 13.43 -9.40
N PHE A 239 -21.29 14.30 -10.04
CA PHE A 239 -20.19 13.96 -10.95
C PHE A 239 -18.81 14.32 -10.37
N GLN A 240 -18.74 14.77 -9.11
CA GLN A 240 -17.48 15.03 -8.40
C GLN A 240 -16.90 13.72 -7.84
N GLY A 241 -16.55 12.82 -8.75
CA GLY A 241 -15.92 11.54 -8.45
C GLY A 241 -14.99 11.10 -9.59
N GLY A 242 -14.15 10.10 -9.31
CA GLY A 242 -13.38 9.43 -10.36
C GLY A 242 -14.29 8.74 -11.37
N ALA A 243 -13.76 8.38 -12.54
CA ALA A 243 -14.51 7.57 -13.51
C ALA A 243 -14.94 6.22 -12.91
N ASN A 244 -14.07 5.66 -12.04
CA ASN A 244 -14.34 4.63 -11.05
C ASN A 244 -13.25 4.75 -9.96
N ASP A 245 -13.36 3.98 -8.88
CA ASP A 245 -12.38 3.98 -7.78
C ASP A 245 -10.94 3.72 -8.28
N GLY A 246 -10.78 2.82 -9.26
CA GLY A 246 -9.46 2.50 -9.82
C GLY A 246 -8.78 3.66 -10.53
N PHE A 247 -9.52 4.57 -11.16
CA PHE A 247 -8.95 5.80 -11.72
C PHE A 247 -8.43 6.74 -10.64
N HIS A 248 -9.10 6.79 -9.49
CA HIS A 248 -8.70 7.67 -8.41
C HIS A 248 -7.35 7.27 -7.82
N GLU A 249 -7.20 5.98 -7.51
CA GLU A 249 -5.96 5.38 -7.00
C GLU A 249 -4.83 5.47 -8.04
N ALA A 250 -5.13 5.14 -9.30
CA ALA A 250 -4.12 5.14 -10.36
C ALA A 250 -3.55 6.54 -10.66
N VAL A 251 -4.31 7.61 -10.46
CA VAL A 251 -3.77 8.98 -10.62
C VAL A 251 -2.75 9.29 -9.54
N GLY A 252 -2.99 8.90 -8.27
CA GLY A 252 -2.01 9.02 -7.20
C GLY A 252 -0.73 8.25 -7.52
N ASP A 253 -0.88 6.97 -7.86
CA ASP A 253 0.25 6.07 -8.13
C ASP A 253 1.03 6.42 -9.40
N LEU A 254 0.37 6.92 -10.45
CA LEU A 254 1.05 7.33 -11.68
C LEU A 254 2.13 8.39 -11.39
N LEU A 255 1.89 9.25 -10.39
CA LEU A 255 2.78 10.34 -10.06
C LEU A 255 3.94 9.88 -9.18
N THR A 256 3.74 8.85 -8.35
CA THR A 256 4.84 8.22 -7.62
C THR A 256 5.86 7.58 -8.56
N LEU A 257 5.44 7.10 -9.74
CA LEU A 257 6.36 6.62 -10.80
C LEU A 257 7.30 7.71 -11.34
N SER A 258 6.97 8.99 -11.14
CA SER A 258 7.85 10.11 -11.52
C SER A 258 8.96 10.38 -10.50
N ILE A 259 8.89 9.76 -9.32
CA ILE A 259 9.90 9.82 -8.27
C ILE A 259 11.12 8.98 -8.71
N THR A 260 11.98 9.63 -9.48
CA THR A 260 13.17 9.05 -10.12
C THR A 260 14.45 9.74 -9.62
N PRO A 261 15.64 9.17 -9.86
CA PRO A 261 16.90 9.89 -9.60
C PRO A 261 16.95 11.29 -10.21
N ASP A 262 16.40 11.47 -11.41
CA ASP A 262 16.32 12.79 -12.05
C ASP A 262 15.38 13.74 -11.32
N TYR A 263 14.28 13.24 -10.76
CA TYR A 263 13.40 14.03 -9.91
C TYR A 263 14.11 14.47 -8.63
N TYR A 264 14.74 13.53 -7.92
CA TYR A 264 15.52 13.82 -6.71
C TYR A 264 16.61 14.86 -6.95
N HIS A 265 17.29 14.81 -8.09
CA HIS A 265 18.25 15.83 -8.46
C HIS A 265 17.61 17.20 -8.67
N LYS A 266 16.48 17.26 -9.41
CA LYS A 266 15.76 18.51 -9.68
C LYS A 266 15.27 19.21 -8.42
N ILE A 267 14.84 18.45 -7.40
CA ILE A 267 14.41 18.99 -6.11
C ILE A 267 15.57 19.18 -5.11
N GLY A 268 16.82 18.98 -5.54
CA GLY A 268 18.01 19.22 -4.73
C GLY A 268 18.27 18.18 -3.64
N MET A 269 17.69 16.98 -3.74
CA MET A 269 17.92 15.87 -2.80
C MET A 269 19.26 15.19 -3.04
N ILE A 270 19.67 15.05 -4.30
CA ILE A 270 20.93 14.42 -4.67
C ILE A 270 21.72 15.28 -5.66
N SER A 271 23.03 15.03 -5.74
CA SER A 271 23.88 15.67 -6.74
C SER A 271 23.63 15.10 -8.14
N GLU A 272 24.09 15.80 -9.18
CA GLU A 272 24.02 15.30 -10.56
C GLU A 272 24.83 14.01 -10.72
N VAL A 273 25.94 13.87 -9.99
CA VAL A 273 26.79 12.69 -9.99
C VAL A 273 26.04 11.48 -9.42
N ASP A 274 25.43 11.64 -8.24
CA ASP A 274 24.65 10.59 -7.59
C ASP A 274 23.49 10.13 -8.48
N ALA A 275 22.82 11.08 -9.17
CA ALA A 275 21.73 10.74 -10.10
C ALA A 275 22.21 9.92 -11.30
N ILE A 276 23.38 10.24 -11.86
CA ILE A 276 24.00 9.47 -12.96
C ILE A 276 24.37 8.07 -12.48
N GLU A 277 24.95 7.97 -11.29
CA GLU A 277 25.36 6.70 -10.68
C GLU A 277 24.17 5.80 -10.37
N ALA A 278 23.10 6.32 -9.78
CA ALA A 278 21.88 5.56 -9.51
C ALA A 278 21.24 5.02 -10.80
N LYS A 279 21.38 5.73 -11.92
CA LYS A 279 20.90 5.27 -13.24
C LYS A 279 21.83 4.26 -13.92
N SER A 280 23.05 4.06 -13.39
CA SER A 280 24.01 3.11 -13.97
C SER A 280 23.60 1.64 -13.73
N ASP A 281 22.79 1.40 -12.70
CA ASP A 281 22.15 0.12 -12.42
C ASP A 281 20.61 0.23 -12.55
N PRO A 282 20.06 0.05 -13.75
CA PRO A 282 18.60 0.09 -13.94
C PRO A 282 17.87 -1.08 -13.25
N ILE A 283 18.56 -2.18 -12.93
CA ILE A 283 17.93 -3.34 -12.29
C ILE A 283 17.64 -3.04 -10.82
N SER A 284 18.53 -2.32 -10.13
CA SER A 284 18.29 -1.77 -8.79
C SER A 284 16.95 -1.03 -8.68
N LEU A 285 16.70 -0.07 -9.59
CA LEU A 285 15.44 0.69 -9.60
C LEU A 285 14.23 -0.21 -9.92
N LEU A 286 14.34 -1.07 -10.93
CA LEU A 286 13.24 -1.98 -11.31
C LEU A 286 12.92 -2.98 -10.20
N MET A 287 13.91 -3.44 -9.45
CA MET A 287 13.73 -4.32 -8.30
C MET A 287 12.94 -3.61 -7.20
N GLN A 288 13.29 -2.36 -6.84
CA GLN A 288 12.51 -1.58 -5.87
C GLN A 288 11.05 -1.42 -6.30
N GLN A 289 10.84 -1.04 -7.57
CA GLN A 289 9.49 -0.90 -8.12
C GLN A 289 8.72 -2.23 -8.11
N ALA A 290 9.39 -3.35 -8.38
CA ALA A 290 8.77 -4.67 -8.36
C ALA A 290 8.40 -5.12 -6.95
N LEU A 291 9.29 -4.88 -5.97
CA LEU A 291 9.07 -5.17 -4.55
C LEU A 291 7.95 -4.35 -3.92
N ASP A 292 7.46 -3.31 -4.58
CA ASP A 292 6.31 -2.52 -4.12
C ASP A 292 5.07 -2.75 -5.00
N GLY A 293 5.19 -2.49 -6.30
CA GLY A 293 4.08 -2.52 -7.25
C GLY A 293 3.67 -3.92 -7.71
N VAL A 294 4.59 -4.86 -7.91
CA VAL A 294 4.24 -6.21 -8.39
C VAL A 294 3.72 -7.08 -7.24
N VAL A 295 4.31 -6.95 -6.04
CA VAL A 295 3.95 -7.78 -4.88
C VAL A 295 2.60 -7.39 -4.26
N SER A 296 2.16 -6.15 -4.46
CA SER A 296 0.88 -5.65 -3.96
C SER A 296 -0.32 -6.21 -4.74
N VAL A 297 -0.16 -6.54 -6.03
CA VAL A 297 -1.25 -7.07 -6.87
C VAL A 297 -1.89 -8.35 -6.31
N PRO A 298 -1.15 -9.42 -5.97
CA PRO A 298 -1.79 -10.60 -5.40
C PRO A 298 -2.34 -10.37 -3.99
N TRP A 299 -1.86 -9.35 -3.26
CA TRP A 299 -2.43 -8.93 -1.98
C TRP A 299 -3.81 -8.30 -2.15
N THR A 300 -3.94 -7.29 -3.02
CA THR A 300 -5.21 -6.58 -3.24
C THR A 300 -6.26 -7.51 -3.83
N LEU A 301 -5.88 -8.35 -4.80
CA LEU A 301 -6.74 -9.36 -5.40
C LEU A 301 -7.31 -10.34 -4.37
N MET A 302 -6.44 -10.92 -3.53
CA MET A 302 -6.87 -11.92 -2.55
C MET A 302 -7.71 -11.31 -1.44
N LEU A 303 -7.44 -10.05 -1.06
CA LEU A 303 -8.21 -9.32 -0.07
C LEU A 303 -9.66 -9.14 -0.55
N ASP A 304 -9.85 -8.69 -1.79
CA ASP A 304 -11.18 -8.49 -2.34
C ASP A 304 -11.95 -9.78 -2.60
N LYS A 305 -11.27 -10.84 -3.05
CA LYS A 305 -11.89 -12.16 -3.13
C LYS A 305 -12.32 -12.68 -1.77
N TRP A 306 -11.49 -12.50 -0.73
CA TRP A 306 -11.86 -12.87 0.62
C TRP A 306 -13.06 -12.06 1.12
N ARG A 307 -13.07 -10.73 0.93
CA ARG A 307 -14.22 -9.87 1.30
C ARG A 307 -15.49 -10.28 0.57
N ALA A 308 -15.43 -10.48 -0.74
CA ALA A 308 -16.56 -10.91 -1.55
C ALA A 308 -17.14 -12.26 -1.06
N GLY A 309 -16.27 -13.23 -0.74
CA GLY A 309 -16.69 -14.51 -0.17
C GLY A 309 -17.32 -14.39 1.22
N VAL A 310 -16.89 -13.44 2.05
CA VAL A 310 -17.55 -13.16 3.33
C VAL A 310 -18.90 -12.47 3.13
N PHE A 311 -18.98 -11.52 2.21
CA PHE A 311 -20.20 -10.75 1.95
C PHE A 311 -21.31 -11.62 1.34
N SER A 312 -20.95 -12.54 0.44
CA SER A 312 -21.89 -13.49 -0.19
C SER A 312 -22.34 -14.60 0.77
N GLY A 313 -21.59 -14.83 1.86
CA GLY A 313 -21.81 -15.92 2.81
C GLY A 313 -21.16 -17.24 2.41
N GLU A 314 -20.36 -17.28 1.34
CA GLU A 314 -19.53 -18.43 0.97
C GLU A 314 -18.52 -18.77 2.08
N THR A 315 -17.92 -17.75 2.69
CA THR A 315 -17.01 -17.89 3.82
C THR A 315 -17.78 -17.86 5.14
N SER A 316 -17.87 -19.01 5.80
CA SER A 316 -18.53 -19.10 7.12
C SER A 316 -17.73 -18.41 8.23
N LYS A 317 -18.40 -18.02 9.32
CA LYS A 317 -17.77 -17.47 10.54
C LYS A 317 -16.63 -18.34 11.08
N ALA A 318 -16.77 -19.67 11.00
CA ALA A 318 -15.77 -20.62 11.47
C ALA A 318 -14.54 -20.71 10.55
N ASP A 319 -14.70 -20.33 9.28
CA ASP A 319 -13.69 -20.48 8.23
C ASP A 319 -13.03 -19.15 7.83
N LEU A 320 -13.37 -18.03 8.48
CA LEU A 320 -12.82 -16.70 8.18
C LEU A 320 -11.30 -16.67 8.09
N ASN A 321 -10.61 -17.21 9.11
CA ASN A 321 -9.15 -17.16 9.15
C ASN A 321 -8.49 -18.21 8.25
N ASN A 322 -9.09 -19.39 8.13
CA ASN A 322 -8.56 -20.46 7.28
C ASN A 322 -8.69 -20.10 5.80
N SER A 323 -9.84 -19.57 5.38
CA SER A 323 -10.04 -19.06 4.02
C SER A 323 -9.07 -17.94 3.68
N TRP A 324 -8.82 -17.02 4.62
CA TRP A 324 -7.81 -15.97 4.47
C TRP A 324 -6.43 -16.55 4.17
N TRP A 325 -5.94 -17.48 4.99
CA TRP A 325 -4.62 -18.08 4.77
C TRP A 325 -4.55 -18.95 3.51
N ARG A 326 -5.61 -19.69 3.17
CA ARG A 326 -5.67 -20.42 1.89
C ARG A 326 -5.51 -19.48 0.70
N LEU A 327 -6.16 -18.31 0.73
CA LEU A 327 -6.03 -17.31 -0.33
C LEU A 327 -4.65 -16.65 -0.35
N ARG A 328 -4.06 -16.36 0.81
CA ARG A 328 -2.68 -15.83 0.91
C ARG A 328 -1.66 -16.82 0.35
N GLU A 329 -1.80 -18.09 0.71
CA GLU A 329 -0.95 -19.18 0.22
C GLU A 329 -1.11 -19.36 -1.30
N TYR A 330 -2.34 -19.32 -1.81
CA TYR A 330 -2.63 -19.52 -3.22
C TYR A 330 -2.15 -18.37 -4.12
N TYR A 331 -2.51 -17.13 -3.79
CA TYR A 331 -2.20 -15.96 -4.62
C TYR A 331 -0.80 -15.41 -4.36
N GLN A 332 -0.38 -15.32 -3.10
CA GLN A 332 0.90 -14.71 -2.75
C GLN A 332 2.01 -15.73 -2.51
N GLY A 333 1.70 -17.01 -2.25
CA GLY A 333 2.72 -17.95 -1.76
C GLY A 333 3.31 -17.51 -0.42
N ILE A 334 2.52 -16.83 0.42
CA ILE A 334 2.89 -16.36 1.75
C ILE A 334 2.10 -17.17 2.79
N GLY A 335 2.81 -17.68 3.80
CA GLY A 335 2.27 -18.52 4.85
C GLY A 335 2.34 -17.84 6.22
N ALA A 336 1.49 -18.29 7.13
CA ALA A 336 1.59 -17.91 8.53
C ALA A 336 2.90 -18.46 9.10
N PRO A 337 3.69 -17.66 9.84
CA PRO A 337 4.95 -18.15 10.42
C PRO A 337 4.75 -19.20 11.51
N ARG A 338 3.52 -19.33 12.04
CA ARG A 338 3.09 -20.33 13.02
C ARG A 338 1.63 -20.69 12.81
N GLU A 339 1.25 -21.86 13.33
CA GLU A 339 -0.15 -22.30 13.35
C GLU A 339 -1.05 -21.24 14.00
N ARG A 340 -2.20 -20.98 13.38
CA ARG A 340 -3.15 -19.95 13.79
C ARG A 340 -4.29 -20.59 14.57
N GLY A 341 -4.58 -20.06 15.77
CA GLY A 341 -5.66 -20.58 16.62
C GLY A 341 -7.06 -20.26 16.09
N VAL A 342 -8.08 -20.95 16.60
CA VAL A 342 -9.48 -20.81 16.14
C VAL A 342 -10.11 -19.43 16.42
N ASP A 343 -9.60 -18.73 17.43
CA ASP A 343 -10.12 -17.42 17.87
C ASP A 343 -9.44 -16.23 17.17
N VAL A 344 -8.50 -16.48 16.25
CA VAL A 344 -7.84 -15.38 15.52
C VAL A 344 -8.71 -14.82 14.40
N PHE A 345 -8.44 -13.57 14.07
CA PHE A 345 -9.03 -12.85 12.95
C PHE A 345 -7.93 -11.98 12.34
N ASP A 346 -7.01 -12.64 11.64
CA ASP A 346 -5.84 -12.04 11.01
C ASP A 346 -6.15 -11.02 9.89
N PRO A 347 -7.31 -11.05 9.19
CA PRO A 347 -7.75 -9.97 8.30
C PRO A 347 -8.19 -8.69 9.02
N GLY A 348 -8.45 -8.79 10.34
CA GLY A 348 -9.05 -7.73 11.15
C GLY A 348 -8.09 -6.64 11.58
#